data_AF-A0A7J9W5L9-F1
#
_entry.id   AF-A0A7J9W5L9-F1
#
_cell.length_a   1.000
_cell.length_b   1.000
_cell.length_c   1.000
_cell.angle_alpha   90.00
_cell.angle_beta   90.00
_cell.angle_gamma   90.00
#
_symmetry.space_group_name_H-M   'P 1'
#
loop_
_entity.id
_entity.type
_entity.pdbx_description
1 polymer ?
#
loop_
_entity_poly.entity_id
_entity_poly.type
_entity_poly.pdbx_seq_one_letter_code
_entity_poly.pdbx_strand_id
1 'polypeptide(L)'
;MSASARSCRDTWRSDVTVDPPGYQGSRATATGIYYLLGPGEESGWHRVASDELWLWHRGGPLLLAFGGDAEAPDDVVQHALGADVERGQLPQLVATRRARHATAL
;
A
#
# COMPACT_ATOMS: atom_id res chain seq x y z
N MET A 1 -6.98 3.71 21.51
CA MET A 1 -7.67 4.78 20.76
C MET A 1 -7.75 4.31 19.33
N SER A 2 -8.95 3.97 18.83
CA SER A 2 -9.09 3.41 17.47
C SER A 2 -9.41 4.57 16.52
N ALA A 3 -8.44 5.00 15.74
CA ALA A 3 -8.68 5.87 14.62
C ALA A 3 -8.81 5.00 13.38
N SER A 4 -10.00 4.97 12.79
CA SER A 4 -10.21 4.38 11.47
C SER A 4 -11.26 5.18 10.73
N ALA A 5 -10.87 6.34 10.22
CA ALA A 5 -11.28 6.73 8.89
C ALA A 5 -10.03 6.65 8.00
N ARG A 6 -10.19 6.11 6.80
CA ARG A 6 -9.18 6.09 5.74
C ARG A 6 -9.91 6.57 4.51
N SER A 7 -9.38 7.57 3.82
CA SER A 7 -9.99 8.02 2.57
C SER A 7 -9.29 7.36 1.40
N CYS A 8 -10.01 6.53 0.65
CA CYS A 8 -9.55 6.06 -0.65
C CYS A 8 -10.55 6.46 -1.73
N ARG A 9 -10.04 6.69 -2.94
CA ARG A 9 -10.85 6.97 -4.13
C ARG A 9 -10.22 6.30 -5.33
N ASP A 10 -10.98 5.46 -6.03
CA ASP A 10 -10.59 4.97 -7.35
C ASP A 10 -10.47 6.13 -8.34
N THR A 11 -9.38 6.15 -9.10
CA THR A 11 -9.10 7.18 -10.10
C THR A 11 -8.98 6.62 -11.50
N TRP A 12 -8.58 5.35 -11.62
CA TRP A 12 -8.35 4.71 -12.90
C TRP A 12 -8.48 3.19 -12.81
N ARG A 13 -8.92 2.58 -13.90
CA ARG A 13 -8.96 1.14 -14.13
C ARG A 13 -8.60 0.87 -15.58
N SER A 14 -7.71 -0.08 -15.82
CA SER A 14 -7.36 -0.50 -17.17
C SER A 14 -8.55 -1.18 -17.87
N ASP A 15 -8.76 -0.87 -19.15
CA ASP A 15 -9.74 -1.55 -20.01
C ASP A 15 -9.23 -2.93 -20.47
N VAL A 16 -7.92 -3.19 -20.36
CA VAL A 16 -7.34 -4.50 -20.67
C VAL A 16 -7.51 -5.41 -19.46
N THR A 17 -8.11 -6.58 -19.70
CA THR A 17 -8.31 -7.62 -18.69
C THR A 17 -7.47 -8.86 -18.96
N VAL A 18 -7.19 -9.59 -17.88
CA VAL A 18 -6.46 -10.86 -17.87
C VAL A 18 -7.13 -11.84 -16.91
N ASP A 19 -6.90 -13.14 -17.08
CA ASP A 19 -7.34 -14.21 -16.16
C ASP A 19 -6.13 -14.80 -15.41
N PRO A 20 -5.57 -14.09 -14.40
CA PRO A 20 -4.37 -14.54 -13.72
C PRO A 20 -4.63 -15.76 -12.83
N PRO A 21 -3.68 -16.71 -12.73
CA PRO A 21 -3.80 -17.83 -11.81
C PRO A 21 -4.04 -17.38 -10.37
N GLY A 22 -4.94 -18.06 -9.65
CA GLY A 22 -5.28 -17.75 -8.26
C GLY A 22 -6.39 -16.70 -8.07
N TYR A 23 -6.93 -16.14 -9.16
CA TYR A 23 -8.07 -15.23 -9.12
C TYR A 23 -9.35 -15.90 -9.63
N GLN A 24 -10.48 -15.55 -9.02
CA GLN A 24 -11.80 -15.94 -9.53
C GLN A 24 -12.24 -14.95 -10.61
N GLY A 25 -12.08 -15.34 -11.88
CA GLY A 25 -12.48 -14.57 -13.07
C GLY A 25 -11.51 -13.46 -13.46
N SER A 26 -11.87 -12.73 -14.51
CA SER A 26 -10.99 -11.72 -15.11
C SER A 26 -10.73 -10.54 -14.17
N ARG A 27 -9.54 -9.94 -14.31
CA ARG A 27 -9.10 -8.75 -13.58
C ARG A 27 -8.56 -7.73 -14.57
N ALA A 28 -8.78 -6.44 -14.28
CA ALA A 28 -8.07 -5.37 -14.98
C ALA A 28 -6.56 -5.53 -14.75
N THR A 29 -5.75 -5.27 -15.77
CA THR A 29 -4.28 -5.41 -15.65
C THR A 29 -3.67 -4.48 -14.60
N ALA A 30 -4.31 -3.34 -14.32
CA ALA A 30 -4.00 -2.48 -13.20
C ALA A 30 -5.18 -1.57 -12.84
N THR A 31 -5.13 -1.04 -11.62
CA THR A 31 -6.03 -0.01 -11.07
C THR A 31 -5.19 1.08 -10.41
N GLY A 32 -5.73 2.29 -10.34
CA GLY A 32 -5.13 3.41 -9.65
C GLY A 32 -6.12 3.98 -8.65
N ILE A 33 -5.62 4.32 -7.46
CA ILE A 33 -6.39 4.98 -6.41
C ILE A 33 -5.61 6.18 -5.89
N TYR A 34 -6.33 7.13 -5.29
CA TYR A 34 -5.75 7.98 -4.26
C TYR A 34 -6.05 7.39 -2.88
N TYR A 35 -5.07 7.49 -2.01
CA TYR A 35 -5.12 7.05 -0.63
C TYR A 35 -4.58 8.16 0.27
N LEU A 36 -5.31 8.46 1.34
CA LEU A 36 -4.96 9.55 2.26
C LEU A 36 -5.22 9.12 3.70
N LEU A 37 -4.24 9.43 4.55
CA LEU A 37 -4.34 9.37 6.01
C LEU A 37 -4.28 10.80 6.58
N GLY A 38 -5.20 11.11 7.46
CA GLY A 38 -5.17 12.26 8.35
C GLY A 38 -4.44 11.94 9.66
N PRO A 39 -4.20 12.97 10.49
CA PRO A 39 -3.51 12.80 11.78
C PRO A 39 -4.13 11.72 12.65
N GLY A 40 -3.31 10.78 13.10
CA GLY A 40 -3.72 9.66 13.94
C GLY A 40 -4.39 8.50 13.19
N GLU A 41 -4.62 8.61 11.89
CA GLU A 41 -5.17 7.52 11.09
C GLU A 41 -4.07 6.53 10.66
N GLU A 42 -4.44 5.24 10.66
CA GLU A 42 -3.58 4.15 10.17
C GLU A 42 -4.38 3.20 9.28
N SER A 43 -3.67 2.39 8.49
CA SER A 43 -4.25 1.16 7.94
C SER A 43 -4.10 0.01 8.91
N GLY A 44 -5.06 -0.90 8.89
CA GLY A 44 -4.84 -2.22 9.46
C GLY A 44 -3.80 -3.00 8.64
N TRP A 45 -3.24 -4.03 9.26
CA TRP A 45 -2.44 -5.03 8.56
C TRP A 45 -3.29 -5.75 7.53
N HIS A 46 -2.84 -5.77 6.28
CA HIS A 46 -3.52 -6.46 5.20
C HIS A 46 -2.51 -7.01 4.20
N ARG A 47 -3.02 -7.80 3.25
CA ARG A 47 -2.26 -8.32 2.12
C ARG A 47 -3.19 -8.37 0.93
N VAL A 48 -2.68 -8.03 -0.23
CA VAL A 48 -3.39 -8.16 -1.50
C VAL A 48 -2.72 -9.22 -2.38
N ALA A 49 -3.47 -9.74 -3.34
CA ALA A 49 -3.01 -10.86 -4.18
C ALA A 49 -2.09 -10.43 -5.34
N SER A 50 -1.97 -9.13 -5.60
CA SER A 50 -1.05 -8.53 -6.57
C SER A 50 -0.07 -7.60 -5.86
N ASP A 51 1.06 -7.31 -6.50
CA ASP A 51 1.97 -6.27 -6.00
C ASP A 51 1.27 -4.90 -6.07
N GLU A 52 1.50 -4.06 -5.06
CA GLU A 52 1.00 -2.69 -5.02
C GLU A 52 2.14 -1.70 -5.19
N LEU A 53 1.97 -0.80 -6.14
CA LEU A 53 2.86 0.32 -6.36
C LEU A 53 2.37 1.55 -5.58
N TRP A 54 3.17 1.98 -4.61
CA TRP A 54 2.93 3.18 -3.82
C TRP A 54 3.70 4.35 -4.41
N LEU A 55 3.01 5.48 -4.56
CA LEU A 55 3.56 6.72 -5.09
C LEU A 55 3.24 7.86 -4.13
N TRP A 56 4.28 8.51 -3.60
CA TRP A 56 4.07 9.71 -2.79
C TRP A 56 3.67 10.87 -3.69
N HIS A 57 2.60 11.58 -3.30
CA HIS A 57 2.12 12.76 -4.02
C HIS A 57 2.26 14.05 -3.23
N ARG A 58 1.92 14.04 -1.93
CA ARG A 58 1.90 15.24 -1.09
C ARG A 58 1.81 14.88 0.40
N GLY A 59 2.21 15.80 1.26
CA GLY A 59 2.05 15.72 2.71
C GLY A 59 3.36 15.36 3.41
N GLY A 60 3.27 14.88 4.66
CA GLY A 60 4.40 14.23 5.32
C GLY A 60 4.74 12.88 4.67
N PRO A 61 5.85 12.26 5.07
CA PRO A 61 6.11 10.87 4.69
C PRO A 61 5.04 9.95 5.31
N LEU A 62 4.71 8.87 4.61
CA LEU A 62 3.94 7.76 5.16
C LEU A 62 4.92 6.66 5.59
N LEU A 63 4.75 6.10 6.79
CA LEU A 63 5.50 4.93 7.22
C LEU A 63 4.79 3.67 6.72
N LEU A 64 5.44 2.95 5.81
CA LEU A 64 4.99 1.65 5.31
C LEU A 64 5.72 0.56 6.07
N ALA A 65 5.00 -0.20 6.88
CA ALA A 65 5.51 -1.34 7.64
C ALA A 65 5.23 -2.65 6.89
N PHE A 66 6.21 -3.55 6.86
CA PHE A 66 6.14 -4.86 6.20
C PHE A 66 6.43 -5.96 7.22
N GLY A 67 5.51 -6.89 7.41
CA GLY A 67 5.59 -7.92 8.46
C GLY A 67 5.67 -9.35 7.93
N GLY A 68 6.49 -9.59 6.89
CA GLY A 68 6.68 -10.94 6.34
C GLY A 68 5.42 -11.55 5.69
N ASP A 69 5.47 -12.87 5.46
CA ASP A 69 4.41 -13.65 4.80
C ASP A 69 3.63 -14.59 5.73
N ALA A 70 3.97 -14.59 7.03
CA ALA A 70 3.31 -15.34 8.07
C ALA A 70 1.87 -14.86 8.36
N GLU A 71 1.12 -15.64 9.16
CA GLU A 71 -0.26 -15.27 9.54
C GLU A 71 -0.32 -14.03 10.43
N ALA A 72 0.66 -13.85 11.32
CA ALA A 72 0.86 -12.64 12.10
C ALA A 72 2.12 -11.92 11.60
N PRO A 73 2.18 -10.58 11.64
CA PRO A 73 3.37 -9.83 11.29
C PRO A 73 4.61 -10.31 12.07
N ASP A 74 5.65 -10.69 11.36
CA ASP A 74 6.99 -10.99 11.90
C ASP A 74 8.05 -10.11 11.22
N ASP A 75 9.23 -9.99 11.87
CA ASP A 75 10.39 -9.25 11.36
C ASP A 75 10.05 -7.89 10.71
N VAL A 76 9.28 -7.06 11.41
CA VAL A 76 8.71 -5.84 10.83
C VAL A 76 9.79 -4.87 10.38
N VAL A 77 9.82 -4.58 9.07
CA VAL A 77 10.67 -3.55 8.47
C VAL A 77 9.82 -2.36 8.05
N GLN A 78 10.31 -1.15 8.30
CA GLN A 78 9.60 0.09 7.92
C GLN A 78 10.39 0.89 6.89
N HIS A 79 9.66 1.48 5.96
CA HIS A 79 10.17 2.43 4.97
C HIS A 79 9.33 3.71 5.02
N ALA A 80 10.00 4.86 4.91
CA ALA A 80 9.34 6.15 4.79
C ALA A 80 9.05 6.46 3.32
N LEU A 81 7.78 6.41 2.92
CA LEU A 81 7.31 6.81 1.61
C LEU A 81 7.14 8.34 1.58
N GLY A 82 8.07 9.06 0.95
CA GLY A 82 8.14 10.52 1.00
C GLY A 82 9.14 11.13 0.02
N ALA A 83 9.22 12.46 -0.01
CA ALA A 83 10.01 13.20 -1.00
C ALA A 83 11.48 13.41 -0.63
N ASP A 84 11.86 13.23 0.64
CA ASP A 84 13.22 13.55 1.13
C ASP A 84 14.21 12.41 0.86
N VAL A 85 14.57 12.25 -0.41
CA VAL A 85 15.45 11.16 -0.89
C VAL A 85 16.83 11.23 -0.26
N GLU A 86 17.36 12.43 -0.03
CA GLU A 86 18.68 12.62 0.60
C GLU A 86 18.70 12.11 2.05
N ARG A 87 17.53 12.05 2.70
CA ARG A 87 17.36 11.46 4.04
C ARG A 87 16.77 10.05 4.01
N GLY A 88 16.80 9.39 2.85
CA GLY A 88 16.42 7.99 2.68
C GLY A 88 14.92 7.75 2.55
N GLN A 89 14.10 8.78 2.35
CA GLN A 89 12.69 8.58 1.98
C GLN A 89 12.58 8.08 0.54
N LEU A 90 11.56 7.29 0.29
CA LEU A 90 11.31 6.66 -1.00
C LEU A 90 10.06 7.30 -1.62
N PRO A 91 10.15 8.04 -2.72
CA PRO A 91 8.95 8.60 -3.37
C PRO A 91 8.09 7.51 -4.02
N GLN A 92 8.67 6.32 -4.21
CA GLN A 92 8.01 5.15 -4.77
C GLN A 92 8.46 3.89 -4.01
N LEU A 93 7.51 3.01 -3.70
CA LEU A 93 7.77 1.72 -3.05
C LEU A 93 6.84 0.64 -3.60
N VAL A 94 7.30 -0.60 -3.65
CA VAL A 94 6.47 -1.75 -4.02
C VAL A 94 6.19 -2.60 -2.79
N ALA A 95 4.91 -2.80 -2.49
CA ALA A 95 4.47 -3.83 -1.56
C ALA A 95 4.19 -5.11 -2.33
N THR A 96 5.01 -6.14 -2.13
CA THR A 96 4.85 -7.39 -2.88
C THR A 96 3.64 -8.20 -2.40
N ARG A 97 3.02 -8.97 -3.29
CA ARG A 97 1.82 -9.79 -3.05
C ARG A 97 1.91 -10.81 -1.91
N ARG A 98 3.11 -11.02 -1.36
CA ARG A 98 3.36 -11.96 -0.26
C ARG A 98 3.42 -11.25 1.10
N ALA A 99 3.86 -10.01 1.13
CA ALA A 99 4.09 -9.27 2.36
C ALA A 99 2.78 -8.71 2.91
N ARG A 100 2.54 -8.91 4.21
CA ARG A 100 1.54 -8.12 4.93
C ARG A 100 2.10 -6.72 5.17
N HIS A 101 1.29 -5.69 4.99
CA HIS A 101 1.68 -4.31 5.23
C HIS A 101 0.63 -3.50 5.97
N ALA A 102 1.11 -2.44 6.61
CA ALA A 102 0.29 -1.42 7.25
C ALA A 102 0.93 -0.04 7.06
N THR A 103 0.12 1.01 7.10
CA THR A 103 0.57 2.40 6.91
C THR A 103 0.15 3.30 8.06
N ALA A 104 1.03 4.19 8.48
CA ALA A 104 0.75 5.27 9.44
C ALA A 104 1.47 6.56 9.02
N LEU A 105 1.08 7.70 9.61
CA LEU A 105 1.80 8.98 9.49
C LEU A 105 3.02 9.05 10.43
#